data_AF-A0A8J2NL10-F1
#
_entry.id   AF-A0A8J2NL10-F1
#
_cell.length_a   1.000
_cell.length_b   1.000
_cell.length_c   1.000
_cell.angle_alpha   90.00
_cell.angle_beta   90.00
_cell.angle_gamma   90.00
#
_symmetry.space_group_name_H-M   'P 1'
#
loop_
_entity.id
_entity.type
_entity.pdbx_description
1 polymer ?
#
loop_
_entity_poly.entity_id
_entity_poly.type
_entity_poly.pdbx_seq_one_letter_code
_entity_poly.pdbx_strand_id
1 'polypeptide(L)'
;TFDRSVNLKSVECDYDIHPWDILINGSRWDGKIRLVGFVDVFFLICYSGESRFEKGVIIYKDDVFIRNILRDANVTATELDLEIVNESEIKAAHDKGREPVLERHFKFESIRGGLDYTVTSLGHEIGVKTRYSKTELRKYEIKIRKGRDFTMKKRIRRGVTQHDLFDLMHDAIRLGIITHAELIGHIVGKTIGGTTVEDMGSKYFEAITGAKSSQNLALAADR
;
A
#
# COMPACT_ATOMS: atom_id res chain seq x y z
N THR A 1 8.96 -18.75 5.92
CA THR A 1 10.29 -18.11 5.76
C THR A 1 10.06 -16.72 5.23
N PHE A 2 10.57 -15.67 5.89
CA PHE A 2 10.44 -14.29 5.39
C PHE A 2 11.53 -14.05 4.34
N ASP A 3 11.26 -14.41 3.08
CA ASP A 3 12.23 -14.31 1.98
C ASP A 3 12.21 -12.92 1.31
N ARG A 4 12.13 -11.86 2.13
CA ARG A 4 12.01 -10.47 1.67
C ARG A 4 13.24 -9.68 2.08
N SER A 5 13.89 -9.06 1.11
CA SER A 5 15.04 -8.19 1.31
C SER A 5 14.71 -6.77 0.86
N VAL A 6 15.29 -5.78 1.53
CA VAL A 6 15.23 -4.36 1.14
C VAL A 6 15.89 -4.08 -0.22
N ASN A 7 16.71 -5.02 -0.71
CA ASN A 7 17.34 -4.93 -2.02
C ASN A 7 16.47 -5.49 -3.16
N LEU A 8 15.28 -6.01 -2.83
CA LEU A 8 14.35 -6.49 -3.86
C LEU A 8 13.78 -5.32 -4.64
N LYS A 9 13.59 -5.52 -5.96
CA LYS A 9 12.99 -4.50 -6.83
C LYS A 9 11.57 -4.13 -6.43
N SER A 10 10.87 -5.00 -5.69
CA SER A 10 9.50 -4.82 -5.18
C SER A 10 9.38 -3.87 -3.99
N VAL A 11 10.48 -3.30 -3.52
CA VAL A 11 10.46 -2.27 -2.48
C VAL A 11 9.97 -0.96 -3.08
N GLU A 12 8.84 -0.50 -2.57
CA GLU A 12 8.20 0.76 -2.96
C GLU A 12 8.67 1.93 -2.10
N CYS A 13 8.97 1.65 -0.83
CA CYS A 13 9.40 2.64 0.13
C CYS A 13 10.49 2.04 1.02
N ASP A 14 11.55 2.80 1.22
CA ASP A 14 12.58 2.50 2.22
C ASP A 14 13.09 3.84 2.76
N TYR A 15 12.54 4.26 3.90
CA TYR A 15 12.83 5.56 4.50
C TYR A 15 12.94 5.47 6.01
N ASP A 16 13.88 6.23 6.54
CA ASP A 16 13.92 6.57 7.95
C ASP A 16 12.90 7.68 8.24
N ILE A 17 12.03 7.43 9.21
CA ILE A 17 11.01 8.35 9.68
C ILE A 17 11.41 8.82 11.09
N HIS A 18 11.33 10.12 11.30
CA HIS A 18 11.55 10.67 12.64
C HIS A 18 10.41 10.25 13.58
N PRO A 19 10.69 9.86 14.84
CA PRO A 19 9.64 9.57 15.85
C PRO A 19 8.53 10.62 16.02
N TRP A 20 8.79 11.90 15.74
CA TRP A 20 7.77 12.96 15.82
C TRP A 20 6.79 12.94 14.65
N ASP A 21 7.17 12.28 13.56
CA ASP A 21 6.43 12.20 12.30
C ASP A 21 5.62 10.90 12.20
N ILE A 22 5.58 10.07 13.25
CA ILE A 22 4.79 8.83 13.28
C ILE A 22 4.16 8.57 14.64
N LEU A 23 2.93 8.06 14.63
CA LEU A 23 2.22 7.51 15.79
C LEU A 23 1.71 6.11 15.43
N ILE A 24 1.95 5.15 16.32
CA ILE A 24 1.54 3.75 16.18
C ILE A 24 0.61 3.47 17.37
N ASN A 25 -0.67 3.22 17.09
CA ASN A 25 -1.74 3.09 18.08
C ASN A 25 -1.76 4.27 19.07
N GLY A 26 -1.60 5.49 18.55
CA GLY A 26 -1.55 6.72 19.35
C GLY A 26 -0.25 6.94 20.14
N SER A 27 0.67 5.98 20.15
CA SER A 27 1.95 6.07 20.87
C SER A 27 3.12 6.34 19.93
N ARG A 28 4.16 7.03 20.43
CA ARG A 28 5.44 7.18 19.72
C ARG A 28 6.39 6.06 20.12
N TRP A 29 7.24 5.66 19.20
CA TRP A 29 8.36 4.78 19.51
C TRP A 29 9.62 5.61 19.69
N ASP A 30 10.30 5.38 20.80
CA ASP A 30 11.61 5.94 21.05
C ASP A 30 12.64 5.15 20.23
N GLY A 31 13.43 5.84 19.41
CA GLY A 31 14.44 5.23 18.54
C GLY A 31 14.34 5.67 17.09
N LYS A 32 15.21 5.12 16.24
CA LYS A 32 15.18 5.41 14.80
C LYS A 32 14.19 4.46 14.13
N ILE A 33 13.13 5.00 13.54
CA ILE A 33 12.08 4.21 12.90
C ILE A 33 12.34 4.16 11.40
N ARG A 34 12.32 2.97 10.81
CA ARG A 34 12.45 2.75 9.38
C ARG A 34 11.15 2.16 8.82
N LEU A 35 10.57 2.83 7.84
CA LEU A 35 9.44 2.35 7.05
C LEU A 35 9.97 1.65 5.81
N VAL A 36 9.65 0.36 5.69
CA VAL A 36 9.91 -0.44 4.50
C VAL A 36 8.59 -0.90 3.91
N GLY A 37 8.18 -0.33 2.78
CA GLY A 37 6.93 -0.65 2.09
C GLY A 37 7.16 -1.54 0.88
N PHE A 38 6.40 -2.62 0.80
CA PHE A 38 6.23 -3.46 -0.40
C PHE A 38 4.84 -3.21 -0.98
N VAL A 39 4.49 -3.86 -2.09
CA VAL A 39 3.18 -3.74 -2.77
C VAL A 39 2.02 -4.21 -1.87
N ASP A 40 2.22 -5.29 -1.12
CA ASP A 40 1.19 -6.03 -0.37
C ASP A 40 1.28 -5.87 1.15
N VAL A 41 2.45 -5.51 1.68
CA VAL A 41 2.69 -5.29 3.12
C VAL A 41 3.66 -4.13 3.33
N PHE A 42 3.69 -3.57 4.54
CA PHE A 42 4.78 -2.70 4.94
C PHE A 42 5.23 -2.99 6.37
N PHE A 43 6.46 -2.62 6.66
CA PHE A 43 7.14 -2.85 7.92
C PHE A 43 7.51 -1.50 8.54
N LEU A 44 7.29 -1.40 9.85
CA LEU A 44 7.86 -0.34 10.67
C LEU A 44 8.82 -1.00 11.64
N ILE A 45 10.09 -0.63 11.55
CA ILE A 45 11.15 -1.23 12.37
C ILE A 45 11.80 -0.13 13.20
N CYS A 46 11.82 -0.32 14.52
CA CYS A 46 12.52 0.56 15.44
C CYS A 46 13.91 0.02 15.75
N TYR A 47 14.90 0.87 15.61
CA TYR A 47 16.28 0.62 16.00
C TYR A 47 16.66 1.48 17.20
N SER A 48 17.37 0.87 18.15
CA SER A 48 17.89 1.53 19.34
C SER A 48 19.42 1.64 19.27
N GLY A 49 19.98 2.75 19.76
CA GLY A 49 21.42 2.96 19.93
C GLY A 49 22.26 2.63 18.67
N GLU A 50 23.17 1.65 18.80
CA GLU A 50 24.08 1.14 17.73
C GLU A 50 23.37 0.38 16.59
N SER A 51 22.18 0.80 16.16
CA SER A 51 21.37 0.13 15.13
C SER A 51 20.92 -1.29 15.49
N ARG A 52 20.73 -1.58 16.78
CA ARG A 52 20.18 -2.87 17.20
C ARG A 52 18.66 -2.85 17.04
N PHE A 53 18.10 -3.94 16.51
CA PHE A 53 16.67 -4.13 16.42
C PHE A 53 16.06 -4.13 17.83
N GLU A 54 15.06 -3.28 18.06
CA GLU A 54 14.34 -3.22 19.34
C GLU A 54 12.97 -3.88 19.20
N LYS A 55 12.18 -3.37 18.25
CA LYS A 55 10.80 -3.79 18.00
C LYS A 55 10.41 -3.48 16.57
N GLY A 56 9.46 -4.22 16.03
CA GLY A 56 8.90 -3.93 14.72
C GLY A 56 7.44 -4.31 14.64
N VAL A 57 6.78 -3.86 13.59
CA VAL A 57 5.43 -4.30 13.25
C VAL A 57 5.35 -4.48 11.74
N ILE A 58 4.65 -5.52 11.31
CA ILE A 58 4.23 -5.70 9.93
C ILE A 58 2.74 -5.42 9.82
N ILE A 59 2.39 -4.72 8.76
CA ILE A 59 1.03 -4.32 8.46
C ILE A 59 0.68 -4.86 7.08
N TYR A 60 -0.45 -5.56 7.02
CA TYR A 60 -0.95 -6.14 5.79
C TYR A 60 -1.80 -5.11 5.03
N LYS A 61 -1.62 -5.04 3.71
CA LYS A 61 -2.39 -4.13 2.83
C LYS A 61 -3.38 -4.86 1.94
N ASP A 62 -3.09 -6.11 1.58
CA ASP A 62 -3.98 -6.91 0.73
C ASP A 62 -5.13 -7.55 1.54
N ASP A 63 -6.36 -7.14 1.23
CA ASP A 63 -7.56 -7.70 1.85
C ASP A 63 -7.73 -9.20 1.62
N VAL A 64 -7.28 -9.74 0.48
CA VAL A 64 -7.33 -11.19 0.22
C VAL A 64 -6.46 -11.91 1.24
N PHE A 65 -5.27 -11.38 1.48
CA PHE A 65 -4.34 -11.94 2.45
C PHE A 65 -4.85 -11.79 3.88
N ILE A 66 -5.42 -10.62 4.22
CA ILE A 66 -6.03 -10.38 5.54
C ILE A 66 -7.14 -11.39 5.82
N ARG A 67 -8.07 -11.61 4.87
CA ARG A 67 -9.16 -12.59 5.04
C ARG A 67 -8.64 -14.02 5.21
N ASN A 68 -7.63 -14.41 4.44
CA ASN A 68 -7.00 -15.72 4.58
C ASN A 68 -6.36 -15.90 5.96
N ILE A 69 -5.66 -14.87 6.46
CA ILE A 69 -5.08 -14.91 7.81
C ILE A 69 -6.17 -15.03 8.87
N LEU A 70 -7.25 -14.27 8.78
CA LEU A 70 -8.35 -14.34 9.75
C LEU A 70 -8.98 -15.74 9.77
N ARG A 71 -9.20 -16.32 8.59
CA ARG A 71 -9.69 -17.70 8.43
C ARG A 71 -8.73 -18.73 9.02
N ASP A 72 -7.43 -18.60 8.75
CA ASP A 72 -6.42 -19.51 9.28
C ASP A 72 -6.24 -19.36 10.80
N ALA A 73 -6.38 -18.14 11.31
CA ALA A 73 -6.34 -17.83 12.73
C ALA A 73 -7.59 -18.29 13.47
N ASN A 74 -8.68 -18.55 12.75
CA ASN A 74 -10.01 -18.81 13.29
C ASN A 74 -10.50 -17.67 14.20
N VAL A 75 -10.22 -16.43 13.79
CA VAL A 75 -10.57 -15.19 14.50
C VAL A 75 -11.46 -14.33 13.62
N THR A 76 -12.52 -13.79 14.18
CA THR A 76 -13.46 -12.92 13.45
C THR A 76 -12.94 -11.48 13.39
N ALA A 77 -13.18 -10.74 12.31
CA ALA A 77 -12.79 -9.33 12.19
C ALA A 77 -13.33 -8.46 13.35
N THR A 78 -14.54 -8.76 13.83
CA THR A 78 -15.19 -8.09 14.96
C THR A 78 -14.46 -8.30 16.28
N GLU A 79 -13.81 -9.45 16.50
CA GLU A 79 -13.03 -9.72 17.71
C GLU A 79 -11.75 -8.88 17.79
N LEU A 80 -11.27 -8.40 16.64
CA LEU A 80 -10.06 -7.56 16.52
C LEU A 80 -10.40 -6.08 16.30
N ASP A 81 -11.67 -5.69 16.46
CA ASP A 81 -12.20 -4.35 16.20
C ASP A 81 -11.89 -3.82 14.78
N LEU A 82 -11.71 -4.70 13.80
CA LEU A 82 -11.43 -4.33 12.41
C LEU A 82 -12.72 -3.83 11.74
N GLU A 83 -12.67 -2.60 11.23
CA GLU A 83 -13.78 -1.99 10.48
C GLU A 83 -13.89 -2.61 9.09
N ILE A 84 -15.13 -2.79 8.62
CA ILE A 84 -15.41 -3.12 7.23
C ILE A 84 -15.52 -1.80 6.45
N VAL A 85 -14.59 -1.55 5.54
CA VAL A 85 -14.52 -0.27 4.81
C VAL A 85 -15.60 -0.19 3.73
N ASN A 86 -16.02 -1.32 3.18
CA ASN A 86 -16.88 -1.40 2.00
C ASN A 86 -18.34 -1.77 2.31
N GLU A 87 -18.85 -1.48 3.51
CA GLU A 87 -20.23 -1.79 3.89
C GLU A 87 -21.28 -1.24 2.90
N SER A 88 -21.06 -0.05 2.36
CA SER A 88 -21.95 0.58 1.38
C SER A 88 -21.96 -0.15 0.03
N GLU A 89 -20.81 -0.66 -0.41
CA GLU A 89 -20.68 -1.43 -1.65
C GLU A 89 -21.35 -2.80 -1.50
N ILE A 90 -21.20 -3.44 -0.34
CA ILE A 90 -21.83 -4.73 -0.03
C ILE A 90 -23.36 -4.58 -0.04
N LYS A 91 -23.89 -3.55 0.64
CA LYS A 91 -25.32 -3.24 0.63
C LYS A 91 -25.83 -2.97 -0.78
N ALA A 92 -25.12 -2.14 -1.56
CA ALA A 92 -25.50 -1.83 -2.93
C ALA A 92 -25.43 -3.05 -3.89
N ALA A 93 -24.52 -3.99 -3.66
CA ALA A 93 -24.43 -5.22 -4.44
C ALA A 93 -25.58 -6.18 -4.10
N HIS A 94 -25.91 -6.30 -2.81
CA HIS A 94 -27.04 -7.08 -2.33
C HIS A 94 -28.37 -6.54 -2.90
N ASP A 95 -28.58 -5.22 -2.85
CA ASP A 95 -29.79 -4.57 -3.37
C ASP A 95 -29.94 -4.73 -4.90
N LYS A 96 -28.82 -4.88 -5.61
CA LYS A 96 -28.79 -5.08 -7.07
C LYS A 96 -28.76 -6.56 -7.49
N GLY A 97 -28.82 -7.50 -6.54
CA GLY A 97 -28.75 -8.94 -6.81
C GLY A 97 -27.47 -9.38 -7.53
N ARG A 98 -26.36 -8.66 -7.33
CA ARG A 98 -25.05 -8.99 -7.91
C ARG A 98 -24.32 -10.01 -7.03
N GLU A 99 -23.25 -10.58 -7.57
CA GLU A 99 -22.35 -11.43 -6.78
C GLU A 99 -21.87 -10.72 -5.51
N PRO A 100 -21.69 -11.48 -4.40
CA PRO A 100 -21.29 -10.90 -3.12
C PRO A 100 -19.91 -10.26 -3.21
N VAL A 101 -19.84 -8.97 -2.93
CA VAL A 101 -18.58 -8.23 -2.85
C VAL A 101 -17.86 -8.63 -1.57
N LEU A 102 -16.59 -9.00 -1.69
CA LEU A 102 -15.76 -9.44 -0.56
C LEU A 102 -15.45 -8.27 0.38
N GLU A 103 -15.41 -8.54 1.69
CA GLU A 103 -15.14 -7.54 2.73
C GLU A 103 -13.71 -6.98 2.63
N ARG A 104 -13.58 -5.66 2.76
CA ARG A 104 -12.30 -4.95 2.83
C ARG A 104 -12.08 -4.42 4.25
N HIS A 105 -10.89 -4.66 4.77
CA HIS A 105 -10.48 -4.25 6.12
C HIS A 105 -9.33 -3.25 6.10
N PHE A 106 -8.61 -3.12 4.98
CA PHE A 106 -7.56 -2.12 4.84
C PHE A 106 -8.16 -0.73 4.61
N LYS A 107 -7.84 0.21 5.49
CA LYS A 107 -8.29 1.60 5.40
C LYS A 107 -7.08 2.54 5.28
N PHE A 108 -7.06 3.34 4.22
CA PHE A 108 -6.10 4.41 4.03
C PHE A 108 -6.82 5.74 3.87
N GLU A 109 -6.51 6.70 4.75
CA GLU A 109 -7.06 8.04 4.71
C GLU A 109 -5.95 9.07 4.49
N SER A 110 -6.18 9.98 3.54
CA SER A 110 -5.33 11.13 3.29
C SER A 110 -6.19 12.37 3.14
N ILE A 111 -6.39 13.11 4.23
CA ILE A 111 -7.15 14.36 4.23
C ILE A 111 -6.45 15.39 3.33
N ARG A 112 -7.16 15.97 2.35
CA ARG A 112 -6.62 17.01 1.46
C ARG A 112 -6.28 18.25 2.30
N GLY A 113 -5.03 18.71 2.25
CA GLY A 113 -4.53 19.79 3.14
C GLY A 113 -4.09 19.31 4.53
N GLY A 114 -4.43 18.08 4.93
CA GLY A 114 -3.93 17.47 6.16
C GLY A 114 -2.45 17.10 6.04
N LEU A 115 -1.75 17.15 7.17
CA LEU A 115 -0.32 16.86 7.28
C LEU A 115 0.00 15.37 7.39
N ASP A 116 -0.99 14.52 7.67
CA ASP A 116 -0.77 13.12 8.02
C ASP A 116 -1.55 12.15 7.12
N TYR A 117 -0.98 10.97 6.92
CA TYR A 117 -1.59 9.77 6.38
C TYR A 117 -2.03 8.88 7.54
N THR A 118 -3.27 8.41 7.52
CA THR A 118 -3.78 7.46 8.52
C THR A 118 -3.99 6.12 7.84
N VAL A 119 -3.41 5.06 8.40
CA VAL A 119 -3.57 3.68 7.95
C VAL A 119 -4.17 2.89 9.09
N THR A 120 -5.26 2.19 8.83
CA THR A 120 -5.85 1.25 9.77
C THR A 120 -5.93 -0.12 9.11
N SER A 121 -5.27 -1.12 9.69
CA SER A 121 -5.26 -2.47 9.14
C SER A 121 -4.85 -3.51 10.20
N LEU A 122 -4.92 -4.78 9.80
CA LEU A 122 -4.40 -5.91 10.56
C LEU A 122 -2.87 -5.96 10.48
N GLY A 123 -2.24 -6.29 11.59
CA GLY A 123 -0.80 -6.53 11.66
C GLY A 123 -0.41 -7.43 12.82
N HIS A 124 0.89 -7.66 12.95
CA HIS A 124 1.46 -8.29 14.13
C HIS A 124 2.83 -7.72 14.45
N GLU A 125 3.21 -7.80 15.72
CA GLU A 125 4.52 -7.38 16.18
C GLU A 125 5.61 -8.31 15.65
N ILE A 126 6.71 -7.72 15.23
CA ILE A 126 7.94 -8.41 14.87
C ILE A 126 8.87 -8.32 16.07
N GLY A 127 9.40 -9.46 16.46
CA GLY A 127 10.39 -9.59 17.53
C GLY A 127 11.58 -10.45 17.08
N VAL A 128 12.52 -10.67 17.99
CA VAL A 128 13.64 -11.61 17.78
C VAL A 128 13.15 -13.04 18.02
N LYS A 129 12.12 -13.47 17.26
CA LYS A 129 11.50 -14.78 17.36
C LYS A 129 11.28 -15.36 15.96
N THR A 130 11.38 -16.67 15.83
CA THR A 130 11.23 -17.39 14.55
C THR A 130 9.80 -17.87 14.30
N ARG A 131 8.95 -17.85 15.33
CA ARG A 131 7.56 -18.29 15.28
C ARG A 131 6.68 -17.22 15.90
N TYR A 132 5.62 -16.87 15.19
CA TYR A 132 4.60 -15.92 15.62
C TYR A 132 3.30 -16.68 15.88
N SER A 133 2.62 -16.36 16.98
CA SER A 133 1.35 -16.99 17.30
C SER A 133 0.22 -16.32 16.52
N LYS A 134 -0.79 -17.09 16.14
CA LYS A 134 -2.03 -16.58 15.52
C LYS A 134 -2.74 -15.57 16.44
N THR A 135 -2.56 -15.68 17.75
CA THR A 135 -3.13 -14.79 18.77
C THR A 135 -2.42 -13.44 18.89
N GLU A 136 -1.27 -13.24 18.24
CA GLU A 136 -0.54 -11.97 18.24
C GLU A 136 -1.05 -10.97 17.19
N LEU A 137 -2.01 -11.40 16.36
CA LEU A 137 -2.70 -10.56 15.38
C LEU A 137 -3.53 -9.48 16.09
N ARG A 138 -3.32 -8.23 15.69
CA ARG A 138 -4.01 -7.06 16.26
C ARG A 138 -4.31 -6.03 15.19
N LYS A 139 -5.33 -5.22 15.44
CA LYS A 139 -5.56 -3.98 14.69
C LYS A 139 -4.47 -2.96 15.03
N TYR A 140 -3.96 -2.31 14.00
CA TYR A 140 -3.04 -1.20 14.13
C TYR A 140 -3.60 0.05 13.44
N GLU A 141 -3.52 1.18 14.14
CA GLU A 141 -3.76 2.52 13.61
C GLU A 141 -2.42 3.24 13.54
N ILE A 142 -1.98 3.59 12.34
CA ILE A 142 -0.69 4.22 12.09
C ILE A 142 -0.94 5.58 11.46
N LYS A 143 -0.44 6.63 12.11
CA LYS A 143 -0.47 7.99 11.58
C LYS A 143 0.95 8.39 11.20
N ILE A 144 1.18 8.69 9.93
CA ILE A 144 2.48 9.09 9.39
C ILE A 144 2.38 10.46 8.76
N ARG A 145 3.24 11.40 9.14
CA ARG A 145 3.31 12.70 8.48
C ARG A 145 3.70 12.53 7.02
N LYS A 146 3.06 13.29 6.12
CA LYS A 146 3.20 13.18 4.66
C LYS A 146 4.59 13.51 4.10
N GLY A 147 5.57 13.83 4.95
CA GLY A 147 6.89 14.28 4.54
C GLY A 147 6.89 15.74 4.08
N ARG A 148 8.04 16.40 4.20
CA ARG A 148 8.24 17.78 3.75
C ARG A 148 8.48 17.85 2.24
N ASP A 149 9.18 16.85 1.71
CA ASP A 149 9.58 16.79 0.31
C ASP A 149 8.59 16.02 -0.57
N PHE A 150 8.45 16.47 -1.82
CA PHE A 150 7.55 15.84 -2.78
C PHE A 150 7.93 14.38 -3.09
N THR A 151 9.22 14.08 -3.19
CA THR A 151 9.75 12.74 -3.46
C THR A 151 9.47 11.79 -2.30
N MET A 152 9.75 12.23 -1.07
CA MET A 152 9.45 11.50 0.16
C MET A 152 7.95 11.25 0.29
N LYS A 153 7.13 12.29 0.08
CA LYS A 153 5.67 12.20 0.11
C LYS A 153 5.12 11.16 -0.87
N LYS A 154 5.65 11.13 -2.10
CA LYS A 154 5.23 10.18 -3.14
C LYS A 154 5.61 8.74 -2.74
N ARG A 155 6.83 8.52 -2.25
CA ARG A 155 7.31 7.18 -1.87
C ARG A 155 6.64 6.64 -0.62
N ILE A 156 6.50 7.46 0.44
CA ILE A 156 5.76 7.09 1.65
C ILE A 156 4.32 6.73 1.28
N ARG A 157 3.64 7.60 0.52
CA ARG A 157 2.28 7.33 0.05
C ARG A 157 2.19 5.99 -0.66
N ARG A 158 3.03 5.76 -1.67
CA ARG A 158 3.03 4.51 -2.44
C ARG A 158 3.29 3.28 -1.57
N GLY A 159 4.24 3.37 -0.64
CA GLY A 159 4.56 2.27 0.28
C GLY A 159 3.43 1.89 1.22
N VAL A 160 2.64 2.87 1.69
CA VAL A 160 1.54 2.62 2.63
C VAL A 160 0.17 2.44 1.98
N THR A 161 -0.04 2.89 0.75
CA THR A 161 -1.30 2.68 0.03
C THR A 161 -1.43 1.25 -0.48
N GLN A 162 -2.67 0.77 -0.57
CA GLN A 162 -3.01 -0.40 -1.35
C GLN A 162 -2.91 -0.05 -2.85
N HIS A 163 -2.26 -0.90 -3.62
CA HIS A 163 -2.12 -0.70 -5.07
C HIS A 163 -3.37 -1.22 -5.77
N ASP A 164 -3.92 -0.41 -6.68
CA ASP A 164 -4.99 -0.83 -7.56
C ASP A 164 -4.42 -1.65 -8.74
N LEU A 165 -5.28 -2.31 -9.51
CA LEU A 165 -4.89 -3.13 -10.67
C LEU A 165 -3.96 -2.38 -11.64
N PHE A 166 -4.21 -1.08 -11.85
CA PHE A 166 -3.36 -0.22 -12.66
C PHE A 166 -1.97 0.01 -12.05
N ASP A 167 -1.89 0.23 -10.73
CA ASP A 167 -0.62 0.36 -10.03
C ASP A 167 0.18 -0.95 -10.09
N LEU A 168 -0.49 -2.10 -9.90
CA LEU A 168 0.10 -3.43 -10.03
C LEU A 168 0.65 -3.67 -11.44
N MET A 169 -0.06 -3.22 -12.46
CA MET A 169 0.37 -3.30 -13.85
C MET A 169 1.61 -2.43 -14.10
N HIS A 170 1.61 -1.19 -13.59
CA HIS A 170 2.79 -0.32 -13.67
C HIS A 170 3.99 -0.91 -12.92
N ASP A 171 3.75 -1.54 -11.77
CA ASP A 171 4.76 -2.26 -10.99
C ASP A 171 5.31 -3.45 -11.78
N ALA A 172 4.47 -4.27 -12.39
CA ALA A 172 4.91 -5.41 -13.21
C ALA A 172 5.88 -4.97 -14.31
N ILE A 173 5.64 -3.81 -14.93
CA ILE A 173 6.56 -3.24 -15.91
C ILE A 173 7.85 -2.75 -15.25
N ARG A 174 7.76 -1.94 -14.19
CA ARG A 174 8.92 -1.41 -13.47
C ARG A 174 9.84 -2.54 -12.97
N LEU A 175 9.25 -3.65 -12.55
CA LEU A 175 9.94 -4.84 -12.07
C LEU A 175 10.54 -5.68 -13.21
N GLY A 176 10.13 -5.43 -14.45
CA GLY A 176 10.58 -6.16 -15.64
C GLY A 176 9.91 -7.53 -15.79
N ILE A 177 8.75 -7.73 -15.18
CA ILE A 177 7.95 -8.96 -15.30
C ILE A 177 7.23 -8.99 -16.66
N ILE A 178 6.75 -7.82 -17.11
CA ILE A 178 6.04 -7.65 -18.39
C ILE A 178 6.62 -6.43 -19.11
N THR A 179 6.83 -6.52 -20.42
CA THR A 179 7.23 -5.36 -21.24
C THR A 179 6.05 -4.46 -21.58
N HIS A 180 6.30 -3.18 -21.88
CA HIS A 180 5.24 -2.27 -22.37
C HIS A 180 4.50 -2.83 -23.60
N ALA A 181 5.22 -3.51 -24.50
CA ALA A 181 4.66 -4.08 -25.72
C ALA A 181 3.74 -5.27 -25.43
N GLU A 182 4.17 -6.20 -24.57
CA GLU A 182 3.34 -7.34 -24.14
C GLU A 182 2.08 -6.87 -23.42
N LEU A 183 2.20 -5.81 -22.61
CA LEU A 183 1.05 -5.23 -21.92
C LEU A 183 0.05 -4.63 -22.90
N ILE A 184 0.51 -3.79 -23.84
CA ILE A 184 -0.35 -3.19 -24.87
C ILE A 184 -1.02 -4.31 -25.69
N GLY A 185 -0.26 -5.35 -26.07
CA GLY A 185 -0.80 -6.50 -26.79
C GLY A 185 -1.87 -7.26 -26.00
N HIS A 186 -1.67 -7.47 -24.69
CA HIS A 186 -2.65 -8.14 -23.84
C HIS A 186 -3.90 -7.30 -23.57
N ILE A 187 -3.78 -5.98 -23.43
CA ILE A 187 -4.93 -5.08 -23.24
C ILE A 187 -5.72 -5.03 -24.55
N VAL A 188 -5.07 -4.71 -25.68
CA VAL A 188 -5.73 -4.63 -26.99
C VAL A 188 -6.33 -5.97 -27.42
N GLY A 189 -5.70 -7.10 -27.06
CA GLY A 189 -6.21 -8.44 -27.36
C GLY A 189 -7.37 -8.91 -26.48
N LYS A 190 -7.64 -8.28 -25.33
CA LYS A 190 -8.68 -8.68 -24.36
C LYS A 190 -9.82 -7.66 -24.19
N THR A 191 -9.84 -6.55 -24.91
CA THR A 191 -10.88 -5.50 -24.85
C THR A 191 -12.25 -5.91 -25.43
N ILE A 192 -12.49 -7.19 -25.72
CA ILE A 192 -13.74 -7.66 -26.35
C ILE A 192 -14.97 -7.67 -25.40
N GLY A 193 -14.89 -7.24 -24.13
CA GLY A 193 -16.07 -7.37 -23.27
C GLY A 193 -16.13 -6.70 -21.88
N GLY A 194 -15.71 -5.44 -21.71
CA GLY A 194 -16.03 -4.74 -20.44
C GLY A 194 -15.56 -3.30 -20.33
N THR A 195 -16.33 -2.48 -19.63
CA THR A 195 -16.10 -1.03 -19.43
C THR A 195 -14.83 -0.72 -18.62
N THR A 196 -14.44 -1.58 -17.68
CA THR A 196 -13.28 -1.34 -16.81
C THR A 196 -11.94 -1.51 -17.51
N VAL A 197 -11.83 -2.41 -18.49
CA VAL A 197 -10.59 -2.64 -19.27
C VAL A 197 -10.39 -1.51 -20.29
N GLU A 198 -11.47 -0.98 -20.85
CA GLU A 198 -11.46 0.16 -21.76
C GLU A 198 -10.96 1.45 -21.06
N ASP A 199 -11.47 1.75 -19.87
CA ASP A 199 -11.03 2.88 -19.03
C ASP A 199 -9.55 2.78 -18.62
N MET A 200 -9.01 1.57 -18.48
CA MET A 200 -7.58 1.35 -18.22
C MET A 200 -6.71 1.64 -19.44
N GLY A 201 -7.16 1.19 -20.61
CA GLY A 201 -6.47 1.44 -21.88
C GLY A 201 -6.38 2.92 -22.20
N SER A 202 -7.48 3.66 -22.01
CA SER A 202 -7.52 5.11 -22.25
C SER A 202 -6.59 5.88 -21.31
N LYS A 203 -6.62 5.61 -20.00
CA LYS A 203 -5.71 6.25 -19.01
C LYS A 203 -4.24 5.92 -19.27
N TYR A 204 -3.93 4.69 -19.66
CA TYR A 204 -2.55 4.30 -19.99
C TYR A 204 -2.07 4.99 -21.27
N PHE A 205 -2.91 5.03 -22.30
CA PHE A 205 -2.63 5.71 -23.55
C PHE A 205 -2.44 7.22 -23.33
N GLU A 206 -3.29 7.85 -22.52
CA GLU A 206 -3.18 9.25 -22.12
C GLU A 206 -1.89 9.51 -21.32
N ALA A 207 -1.48 8.61 -20.43
CA ALA A 207 -0.22 8.75 -19.69
C ALA A 207 1.02 8.65 -20.58
N ILE A 208 1.03 7.73 -21.57
CA ILE A 208 2.14 7.60 -22.53
C ILE A 208 2.18 8.77 -23.51
N THR A 209 1.03 9.19 -24.02
CA THR A 209 0.94 10.29 -25.00
C THR A 209 1.16 11.65 -24.33
N GLY A 210 0.66 11.83 -23.11
CA GLY A 210 0.93 12.99 -22.25
C GLY A 210 2.39 13.12 -21.83
N ALA A 211 3.09 12.01 -21.57
CA ALA A 211 4.53 12.02 -21.32
C ALA A 211 5.38 12.45 -22.54
N LYS A 212 4.86 12.29 -23.77
CA LYS A 212 5.51 12.84 -24.98
C LYS A 212 5.33 14.35 -25.14
N SER A 213 4.35 14.96 -24.45
CA SER A 213 4.12 16.41 -24.46
C SER A 213 4.97 17.19 -23.46
N SER A 214 5.66 16.54 -22.52
CA SER A 214 6.54 17.22 -21.56
C SER A 214 7.98 17.36 -22.08
N GLN A 215 8.17 17.58 -23.38
CA GLN A 215 9.44 18.10 -23.88
C GLN A 215 9.54 19.57 -23.48
N ASN A 216 10.37 19.84 -22.47
CA ASN A 216 11.09 21.09 -22.25
C ASN A 216 10.32 22.37 -22.64
N LEU A 217 9.54 22.94 -21.71
CA LEU A 217 9.40 24.40 -21.69
C LEU A 217 10.78 24.96 -21.31
N ALA A 218 11.63 25.16 -22.33
CA ALA A 218 12.76 26.04 -22.20
C ALA A 218 12.21 27.42 -21.81
N LEU A 219 12.77 28.00 -20.75
CA LEU A 219 12.66 29.43 -20.45
C LEU A 219 13.01 30.21 -21.72
N ALA A 220 11.99 30.68 -22.45
CA ALA A 220 12.17 31.72 -23.45
C ALA A 220 12.46 32.99 -22.66
N ALA A 221 13.73 33.37 -22.68
CA ALA A 221 14.23 34.56 -22.03
C ALA A 221 13.50 35.80 -22.55
N ASP A 222 13.19 36.64 -21.58
CA ASP A 222 12.93 38.07 -21.64
C ASP A 222 13.67 38.78 -22.81
N ARG A 223 12.91 39.42 -23.70
CA ARG A 223 13.24 40.69 -24.35
C ARG A 223 12.05 41.32 -25.05
#